data_AF-A0A7V5RQ02-F1
#
_entry.id   AF-A0A7V5RQ02-F1
#
_cell.length_a   1.000
_cell.length_b   1.000
_cell.length_c   1.000
_cell.angle_alpha   90.00
_cell.angle_beta   90.00
_cell.angle_gamma   90.00
#
_symmetry.space_group_name_H-M   'P 1'
#
loop_
_entity.id
_entity.type
_entity.pdbx_description
1 polymer ?
#
loop_
_entity_poly.entity_id
_entity_poly.type
_entity_poly.pdbx_seq_one_letter_code
_entity_poly.pdbx_strand_id
1 'polypeptide(L)'
;MKTRRLAMVFLVTGILGGLFFFPFPLSENYTCIYHRVFNADEPVIESEASHIHEPGTPAHHLLNSYIRGYAFLWWASLLMAVTALLFVRKNVKVKSKKTVKTL
;
A
#
# COMPACT_ATOMS: atom_id res chain seq x y z
N MET A 1 6.19 28.01 -0.78
CA MET A 1 7.12 26.85 -0.85
C MET A 1 6.70 25.66 0.02
N LYS A 2 6.07 25.87 1.19
CA LYS A 2 5.68 24.79 2.13
C LYS A 2 4.78 23.70 1.52
N THR A 3 3.80 24.08 0.70
CA THR A 3 2.83 23.14 0.08
C THR A 3 3.44 22.18 -0.94
N ARG A 4 4.51 22.57 -1.65
CA ARG A 4 5.21 21.70 -2.60
C ARG A 4 6.00 20.60 -1.90
N ARG A 5 6.68 20.94 -0.79
CA ARG A 5 7.42 19.96 0.02
C ARG A 5 6.48 18.93 0.61
N LEU A 6 5.35 19.39 1.17
CA LEU A 6 4.32 18.51 1.71
C LEU A 6 3.76 17.55 0.65
N ALA A 7 3.47 18.05 -0.56
CA ALA A 7 2.99 17.21 -1.66
C ALA A 7 4.03 16.16 -2.11
N MET A 8 5.32 16.51 -2.13
CA MET A 8 6.38 15.53 -2.39
C MET A 8 6.45 14.45 -1.31
N VAL A 9 6.37 14.84 -0.03
CA VAL A 9 6.37 13.87 1.07
C VAL A 9 5.21 12.90 0.92
N PHE A 10 3.98 13.39 0.71
CA PHE A 10 2.82 12.51 0.48
C PHE A 10 2.96 11.61 -0.74
N LEU A 11 3.58 12.11 -1.82
CA LEU A 11 3.83 11.30 -3.01
C LEU A 11 4.83 10.18 -2.72
N VAL A 12 5.95 10.48 -2.09
CA VAL A 12 6.99 9.50 -1.75
C VAL A 12 6.45 8.48 -0.75
N THR A 13 5.79 8.92 0.32
CA THR A 13 5.18 8.04 1.31
C THR A 13 4.09 7.16 0.69
N GLY A 14 3.26 7.70 -0.22
CA GLY A 14 2.25 6.91 -0.93
C GLY A 14 2.85 5.84 -1.84
N ILE A 15 3.93 6.16 -2.56
CA ILE A 15 4.65 5.17 -3.40
C ILE A 15 5.27 4.08 -2.53
N LEU A 16 5.97 4.47 -1.46
CA LEU A 16 6.59 3.51 -0.54
C LEU A 16 5.53 2.62 0.12
N GLY A 17 4.45 3.19 0.65
CA GLY A 17 3.33 2.42 1.20
C GLY A 17 2.74 1.46 0.17
N GLY A 18 2.56 1.92 -1.07
CA GLY A 18 2.06 1.10 -2.16
C GLY A 18 2.96 -0.10 -2.46
N LEU A 19 4.28 0.05 -2.35
CA LEU A 19 5.26 -1.03 -2.53
C LEU A 19 5.30 -1.98 -1.33
N PHE A 20 5.28 -1.46 -0.10
CA PHE A 20 5.35 -2.26 1.13
C PHE A 20 4.10 -3.13 1.35
N PHE A 21 2.92 -2.58 1.02
CA PHE A 21 1.64 -3.26 1.13
C PHE A 21 1.17 -3.89 -0.17
N PHE A 22 2.02 -3.92 -1.21
CA PHE A 22 1.67 -4.56 -2.47
C PHE A 22 1.46 -6.07 -2.24
N PRO A 23 0.33 -6.64 -2.69
CA PRO A 23 0.11 -8.08 -2.63
C PRO A 23 1.04 -8.78 -3.63
N PHE A 24 2.17 -9.30 -3.16
CA PHE A 24 3.10 -10.08 -3.99
C PHE A 24 3.16 -11.51 -3.44
N PRO A 25 2.95 -12.53 -4.28
CA PRO A 25 3.15 -13.92 -3.88
C PRO A 25 4.65 -14.19 -3.71
N LEU A 26 5.18 -13.97 -2.51
CA LEU A 26 6.62 -14.11 -2.22
C LEU A 26 6.99 -15.54 -1.78
N SER A 27 6.06 -16.27 -1.15
CA SER A 27 6.12 -17.72 -0.85
C SER A 27 4.79 -18.16 -0.20
N GLU A 28 4.64 -19.45 0.11
CA GLU A 28 3.40 -20.06 0.63
C GLU A 28 2.78 -19.36 1.85
N ASN A 29 3.56 -18.61 2.65
CA ASN A 29 3.10 -18.00 3.90
C ASN A 29 3.19 -16.45 3.95
N TYR A 30 3.70 -15.78 2.91
CA TYR A 30 3.86 -14.31 2.92
C TYR A 30 3.10 -13.62 1.80
N THR A 31 2.27 -12.66 2.19
CA THR A 31 1.34 -11.94 1.33
C THR A 31 1.83 -10.54 0.94
N CYS A 32 2.74 -9.93 1.70
CA CYS A 32 3.42 -8.67 1.35
C CYS A 32 4.79 -8.51 2.03
N ILE A 33 5.56 -7.51 1.58
CA ILE A 33 6.90 -7.20 2.12
C ILE A 33 6.81 -6.76 3.58
N TYR A 34 5.82 -5.95 3.94
CA TYR A 34 5.60 -5.53 5.32
C TYR A 34 5.38 -6.75 6.24
N HIS A 35 4.50 -7.68 5.84
CA HIS A 35 4.23 -8.89 6.59
C HIS A 35 5.51 -9.71 6.79
N ARG A 36 6.32 -9.85 5.75
CA ARG A 36 7.61 -10.55 5.83
C ARG A 36 8.60 -9.86 6.76
N VAL A 37 8.68 -8.53 6.78
CA VAL A 37 9.68 -7.82 7.60
C VAL A 37 9.31 -7.80 9.07
N PHE A 38 8.03 -7.61 9.40
CA PHE A 38 7.58 -7.42 10.78
C PHE A 38 7.10 -8.71 11.45
N ASN A 39 6.69 -9.72 10.69
CA ASN A 39 6.20 -11.00 11.21
C ASN A 39 7.12 -12.19 10.82
N ALA A 40 8.37 -11.94 10.39
CA ALA A 40 9.32 -13.01 10.09
C ALA A 40 9.79 -13.80 11.34
N ASP A 41 9.72 -13.17 12.51
CA ASP A 41 10.24 -13.74 13.76
C ASP A 41 9.16 -14.40 14.63
N GLU A 42 7.88 -14.28 14.28
CA GLU A 42 6.87 -15.11 14.94
C GLU A 42 7.07 -16.54 14.44
N PRO A 43 7.42 -17.51 15.32
CA PRO A 43 7.37 -18.90 14.94
C PRO A 43 5.95 -19.13 14.46
N VAL A 44 5.80 -19.69 13.26
CA VAL A 44 4.52 -20.22 12.80
C VAL A 44 4.17 -21.28 13.83
N ILE A 45 3.40 -20.91 14.85
CA ILE A 45 2.72 -21.85 15.71
C ILE A 45 1.71 -22.46 14.75
N GLU A 46 2.14 -23.50 14.04
CA GLU A 46 1.25 -24.51 13.51
C GLU A 46 0.37 -24.88 14.70
N SER A 47 -0.83 -24.31 14.69
CA SER A 47 -1.81 -24.53 15.72
C SER A 47 -2.28 -25.99 15.54
N GLU A 48 -1.47 -26.91 16.08
CA GLU A 48 -1.62 -28.36 16.12
C GLU A 48 -2.82 -28.80 16.98
N ALA A 49 -3.84 -27.96 17.13
CA ALA A 49 -4.98 -28.24 17.98
C ALA A 49 -6.26 -27.57 17.46
N SER A 50 -6.84 -28.12 16.38
CA SER A 50 -8.26 -28.49 16.36
C SER A 50 -8.67 -29.08 15.00
N HIS A 51 -8.53 -30.40 14.91
CA HIS A 51 -9.56 -31.32 14.40
C HIS A 51 -10.70 -30.71 13.58
N ILE A 52 -10.62 -30.86 12.25
CA ILE A 52 -11.60 -31.45 11.32
C ILE A 52 -11.11 -31.06 9.93
N HIS A 53 -10.46 -32.01 9.26
CA HIS A 53 -10.03 -31.88 7.88
C HIS A 53 -11.27 -31.79 6.98
N GLU A 54 -11.70 -30.58 6.64
CA GLU A 54 -12.24 -30.35 5.31
C GLU A 54 -11.06 -30.07 4.36
N PRO A 55 -10.98 -30.69 3.18
CA PRO A 55 -10.04 -30.35 2.12
C PRO A 55 -10.46 -29.03 1.44
N GLY A 56 -10.70 -27.98 2.23
CA GLY A 56 -10.81 -26.61 1.78
C GLY A 56 -9.39 -26.07 1.62
N THR A 57 -9.01 -25.72 0.40
CA THR A 57 -7.67 -25.26 0.02
C THR A 57 -7.09 -24.25 1.04
N PRO A 58 -5.94 -24.56 1.69
CA PRO A 58 -5.37 -23.73 2.78
C PRO A 58 -5.06 -22.29 2.35
N ALA A 59 -4.93 -22.05 1.05
CA ALA A 59 -4.73 -20.73 0.45
C ALA A 59 -5.89 -19.75 0.72
N HIS A 60 -7.14 -20.22 0.85
CA HIS A 60 -8.29 -19.31 0.92
C HIS A 60 -8.38 -18.58 2.27
N HIS A 61 -7.98 -19.23 3.37
CA HIS A 61 -8.11 -18.64 4.71
C HIS A 61 -7.05 -17.55 4.97
N LEU A 62 -5.84 -17.74 4.45
CA LEU A 62 -4.76 -16.73 4.49
C LEU A 62 -5.13 -15.48 3.69
N LEU A 63 -5.77 -15.68 2.53
CA LEU A 63 -6.16 -14.60 1.65
C LEU A 63 -7.23 -13.69 2.29
N ASN A 64 -8.23 -14.27 2.96
CA ASN A 64 -9.33 -13.49 3.53
C ASN A 64 -8.87 -12.58 4.69
N SER A 65 -7.96 -13.07 5.54
CA SER A 65 -7.39 -12.28 6.63
C SER A 65 -6.49 -11.16 6.11
N TYR A 66 -5.73 -11.44 5.05
CA TYR A 66 -4.84 -10.46 4.42
C TYR A 66 -5.61 -9.32 3.72
N ILE A 67 -6.63 -9.66 2.93
CA ILE A 67 -7.41 -8.69 2.14
C ILE A 67 -8.00 -7.61 3.04
N ARG A 68 -8.46 -7.96 4.23
CA ARG A 68 -9.22 -7.01 5.07
C ARG A 68 -8.36 -5.88 5.63
N GLY A 69 -7.14 -6.17 6.10
CA GLY A 69 -6.26 -5.18 6.71
C GLY A 69 -5.31 -4.52 5.72
N TYR A 70 -4.57 -5.34 4.98
CA TYR A 70 -3.46 -4.86 4.15
C TYR A 70 -3.92 -4.27 2.83
N ALA A 71 -5.01 -4.78 2.23
CA ALA A 71 -5.54 -4.16 1.02
C ALA A 71 -6.07 -2.75 1.32
N PHE A 72 -6.67 -2.53 2.49
CA PHE A 72 -7.13 -1.19 2.89
C PHE A 72 -5.96 -0.19 2.98
N LEU A 73 -4.86 -0.58 3.64
CA LEU A 73 -3.65 0.23 3.73
C LEU A 73 -3.03 0.49 2.35
N TRP A 74 -3.01 -0.52 1.49
CA TRP A 74 -2.54 -0.40 0.12
C TRP A 74 -3.39 0.61 -0.68
N TRP A 75 -4.71 0.49 -0.67
CA TRP A 75 -5.60 1.44 -1.33
C TRP A 75 -5.46 2.85 -0.78
N ALA A 76 -5.32 3.01 0.54
CA ALA A 76 -5.10 4.30 1.18
C ALA A 76 -3.80 4.97 0.71
N SER A 77 -2.71 4.20 0.58
CA SER A 77 -1.43 4.69 0.07
C SER A 77 -1.52 5.15 -1.40
N LEU A 78 -2.26 4.40 -2.22
CA LEU A 78 -2.47 4.70 -3.64
C LEU A 78 -3.34 5.96 -3.80
N LEU A 79 -4.40 6.10 -3.01
CA LEU A 79 -5.24 7.29 -2.98
C LEU A 79 -4.43 8.53 -2.55
N MET A 80 -3.54 8.39 -1.56
CA MET A 80 -2.65 9.45 -1.13
C MET A 80 -1.67 9.87 -2.24
N ALA A 81 -1.07 8.91 -2.96
CA ALA A 81 -0.18 9.20 -4.08
C ALA A 81 -0.91 9.91 -5.23
N VAL A 82 -2.11 9.43 -5.60
CA VAL A 82 -2.94 10.01 -6.67
C VAL A 82 -3.38 11.43 -6.31
N THR A 83 -3.85 11.67 -5.08
CA THR A 83 -4.27 13.01 -4.64
C THR A 83 -3.09 13.99 -4.63
N ALA A 84 -1.91 13.56 -4.17
CA ALA A 84 -0.68 14.35 -4.25
C ALA A 84 -0.32 14.69 -5.71
N LEU A 85 -0.40 13.72 -6.63
CA LEU A 85 -0.12 13.93 -8.05
C LEU A 85 -1.11 14.91 -8.70
N LEU A 86 -2.40 14.78 -8.41
CA LEU A 86 -3.43 15.70 -8.88
C LEU A 86 -3.22 17.12 -8.35
N PHE A 87 -2.83 17.24 -7.07
CA PHE A 87 -2.51 18.53 -6.47
C PHE A 87 -1.30 19.19 -7.17
N VAL A 88 -0.22 18.43 -7.41
CA VAL A 88 0.96 18.93 -8.13
C VAL A 88 0.59 19.37 -9.55
N ARG A 89 -0.17 18.54 -10.30
CA ARG A 89 -0.61 18.85 -11.66
C ARG A 89 -1.45 20.13 -11.74
N LYS A 90 -2.40 20.32 -10.81
CA LYS A 90 -3.21 21.55 -10.74
C LYS A 90 -2.34 22.79 -10.52
N ASN A 91 -1.37 22.72 -9.59
CA ASN A 91 -0.48 23.84 -9.28
C ASN A 91 0.48 24.19 -10.44
N VAL A 92 0.91 23.20 -11.23
CA VAL A 92 1.74 23.43 -12.43
C VAL A 92 0.94 24.15 -13.52
N LYS A 93 -0.28 23.70 -13.83
CA LYS A 93 -1.13 24.34 -14.84
C LYS A 93 -1.47 25.79 -14.51
N VAL A 94 -1.70 26.10 -13.23
CA VAL A 94 -2.00 27.47 -12.78
C VAL A 94 -0.83 28.42 -13.00
N LYS A 95 0.42 27.98 -12.77
CA LYS A 95 1.60 28.80 -13.07
C LYS A 95 1.75 29.09 -14.57
N SER A 96 1.51 28.10 -15.42
CA SER A 96 1.64 28.27 -16.88
C SER A 96 0.66 29.30 -17.45
N LYS A 97 -0.55 29.44 -16.90
CA LYS A 97 -1.53 30.44 -17.37
C LYS A 97 -1.21 31.88 -16.92
N LYS A 98 -0.49 32.07 -15.82
CA LYS A 98 -0.13 33.43 -15.36
C LYS A 98 0.94 34.07 -16.22
N THR A 99 1.93 33.29 -16.68
CA THR A 99 3.05 33.80 -17.48
C THR A 99 2.61 34.28 -18.87
N VAL A 100 1.56 33.69 -19.45
CA VAL A 100 1.07 34.05 -20.80
C VAL A 100 0.23 35.34 -20.83
N LYS A 101 -0.29 35.81 -19.68
CA LYS A 101 -1.08 37.06 -19.61
C LYS A 101 -0.27 38.31 -19.26
N THR A 102 1.04 38.19 -19.09
CA THR A 102 1.91 39.31 -18.67
C THR A 102 2.91 39.71 -19.76
N LEU A 103 2.72 39.21 -20.97
CA LEU A 103 3.38 39.61 -22.22
C LEU A 103 2.30 40.16 -23.15
#